data_AF-A0A3M1R7Z9-F1
#
_entry.id   AF-A0A3M1R7Z9-F1
#
_cell.length_a   1.000
_cell.length_b   1.000
_cell.length_c   1.000
_cell.angle_alpha   90.00
_cell.angle_beta   90.00
_cell.angle_gamma   90.00
#
_symmetry.space_group_name_H-M   'P 1'
#
loop_
_entity.id
_entity.type
_entity.pdbx_description
1 polymer ?
#
loop_
_entity_poly.entity_id
_entity_poly.type
_entity_poly.pdbx_seq_one_letter_code
_entity_poly.pdbx_strand_id
1 'polypeptide(L)'
;MNMNRREFLQTSTLLGAGLTTGLLPNFISEALAATFKTYVMIPNNQPARMVWGTLSVAQMEKLGIEVESMYVPWSIIIPRRTTGQGKPHAQGGWDIYFERYYYNTIVPHPETLFHSSQIPPNGPNYYYIESPELDRILDRYTTAKTTEEHMAAITDFQLWWYENEPMIILLYPEDVIAINPKLKGFDSTTFNPVFYPRPENWIMEGAGDKATATFAEYPQPTNLLPMYTAGYNESNVFGPVHNRLLEYESWQNKRLVPALAESYQVSEDGLTWTINLRKGVKWHSGWPFTAQDVRFTWDVILDERYGSEYNATLKRIFGGREAYKVTGEYQITVTLPRYTSLFLEWVMGSIAIMPEHAYKDIPPEEIRGHPANTWLGTYKVKQPNGGEYIARGAIGTGPW
;
A
#
# COMPACT_ATOMS: atom_id res chain seq x y z
N MET A 1 35.65 28.25 4.19
CA MET A 1 35.34 27.24 3.16
C MET A 1 33.92 26.79 3.39
N ASN A 2 32.97 27.17 2.52
CA ASN A 2 31.58 26.71 2.59
C ASN A 2 31.49 25.36 1.89
N MET A 3 31.94 24.31 2.56
CA MET A 3 31.64 22.94 2.13
C MET A 3 30.22 22.60 2.55
N ASN A 4 29.44 22.03 1.64
CA ASN A 4 28.12 21.51 2.01
C ASN A 4 28.28 20.21 2.82
N ARG A 5 27.20 19.81 3.50
CA ARG A 5 27.19 18.69 4.46
C ARG A 5 27.61 17.36 3.80
N ARG A 6 27.33 17.17 2.50
CA ARG A 6 27.72 15.99 1.70
C ARG A 6 29.22 16.01 1.39
N GLU A 7 29.77 17.16 1.02
CA GLU A 7 31.20 17.34 0.77
C GLU A 7 32.04 17.12 2.04
N PHE A 8 31.56 17.57 3.20
CA PHE A 8 32.19 17.30 4.50
C PHE A 8 32.20 15.80 4.81
N LEU A 9 31.08 15.11 4.59
CA LEU A 9 30.99 13.67 4.82
C LEU A 9 31.91 12.89 3.88
N GLN A 10 31.96 13.23 2.58
CA GLN A 10 32.85 12.60 1.60
C GLN A 10 34.34 12.84 1.91
N THR A 11 34.71 14.05 2.33
CA THR A 11 36.10 14.33 2.76
C THR A 11 36.46 13.62 4.06
N SER A 12 35.50 13.46 4.98
CA SER A 12 35.71 12.70 6.22
C SER A 12 35.74 11.17 6.00
N THR A 13 35.03 10.62 5.01
CA THR A 13 35.16 9.20 4.60
C THR A 13 36.46 8.94 3.84
N LEU A 14 36.98 9.91 3.06
CA LEU A 14 38.32 9.86 2.48
C LEU A 14 39.41 9.87 3.56
N LEU A 15 39.24 10.63 4.64
CA LEU A 15 40.07 10.51 5.85
C LEU A 15 39.84 9.16 6.56
N GLY A 16 38.63 8.63 6.48
CA GLY A 16 38.24 7.30 6.94
C GLY A 16 38.98 6.14 6.24
N ALA A 17 39.35 6.28 4.97
CA ALA A 17 40.22 5.29 4.31
C ALA A 17 41.62 5.23 4.94
N GLY A 18 42.08 6.32 5.56
CA GLY A 18 43.27 6.37 6.42
C GLY A 18 43.10 5.71 7.80
N LEU A 19 41.88 5.34 8.22
CA LEU A 19 41.64 4.60 9.47
C LEU A 19 42.33 3.22 9.47
N THR A 20 42.60 2.66 8.29
CA THR A 20 43.31 1.38 8.16
C THR A 20 44.81 1.47 8.45
N THR A 21 45.39 2.68 8.53
CA THR A 21 46.84 2.88 8.71
C THR A 21 47.24 3.45 10.07
N GLY A 22 46.30 3.65 10.99
CA GLY A 22 46.59 3.92 12.41
C GLY A 22 47.29 5.25 12.73
N LEU A 23 47.21 6.25 11.84
CA LEU A 23 47.98 7.50 11.94
C LEU A 23 47.10 8.75 11.98
N LEU A 24 46.16 8.83 12.92
CA LEU A 24 45.54 10.11 13.30
C LEU A 24 45.65 10.34 14.82
N PRO A 25 45.99 11.57 15.26
CA PRO A 25 45.98 11.92 16.68
C PRO A 25 44.57 11.84 17.30
N ASN A 26 44.47 11.37 18.55
CA ASN A 26 43.22 11.15 19.30
C ASN A 26 42.21 12.33 19.27
N PHE A 27 42.66 13.57 19.10
CA PHE A 27 41.79 14.76 19.11
C PHE A 27 40.85 14.87 17.89
N ILE A 28 41.19 14.27 16.73
CA ILE A 28 40.29 14.27 15.55
C ILE A 28 39.17 13.23 15.72
N SER A 29 39.47 12.11 16.35
CA SER A 29 38.49 11.07 16.72
C SER A 29 37.48 11.58 17.76
N GLU A 30 37.94 12.30 18.79
CA GLU A 30 37.06 12.86 19.82
C GLU A 30 36.19 14.02 19.29
N ALA A 31 36.71 14.85 18.37
CA ALA A 31 35.96 15.96 17.77
C ALA A 31 34.83 15.50 16.82
N LEU A 32 35.03 14.41 16.09
CA LEU A 32 33.98 13.75 15.28
C LEU A 32 32.96 13.02 16.15
N ALA A 33 33.41 12.36 17.23
CA ALA A 33 32.53 11.67 18.19
C ALA A 33 31.60 12.64 18.96
N ALA A 34 31.99 13.91 19.11
CA ALA A 34 31.23 14.92 19.84
C ALA A 34 30.16 15.68 19.02
N THR A 35 29.98 15.39 17.72
CA THR A 35 29.14 16.24 16.85
C THR A 35 27.87 15.61 16.26
N PHE A 36 27.58 14.33 16.52
CA PHE A 36 26.42 13.67 15.91
C PHE A 36 25.64 12.82 16.92
N LYS A 37 24.62 13.42 17.54
CA LYS A 37 23.59 12.74 18.33
C LYS A 37 22.33 12.55 17.49
N THR A 38 21.81 11.33 17.44
CA THR A 38 20.54 11.02 16.75
C THR A 38 19.60 10.21 17.64
N TYR A 39 18.30 10.39 17.44
CA TYR A 39 17.27 9.62 18.15
C TYR A 39 16.65 8.56 17.24
N VAL A 40 16.68 7.31 17.69
CA VAL A 40 16.19 6.15 16.92
C VAL A 40 14.95 5.56 17.58
N MET A 41 13.80 5.71 16.93
CA MET A 41 12.55 5.08 17.38
C MET A 41 12.38 3.69 16.74
N ILE A 42 12.34 2.65 17.58
CA ILE A 42 12.19 1.25 17.15
C ILE A 42 10.78 0.78 17.49
N PRO A 43 9.90 0.52 16.50
CA PRO A 43 8.56 0.01 16.78
C PRO A 43 8.60 -1.33 17.51
N ASN A 44 7.87 -1.45 18.62
CA ASN A 44 7.89 -2.60 19.51
C ASN A 44 6.84 -3.68 19.19
N ASN A 45 6.25 -3.66 18.00
CA ASN A 45 5.17 -4.58 17.61
C ASN A 45 5.65 -5.82 16.84
N GLN A 46 6.94 -5.90 16.47
CA GLN A 46 7.50 -7.00 15.68
C GLN A 46 8.89 -7.39 16.22
N PRO A 47 9.09 -8.63 16.72
CA PRO A 47 10.38 -9.06 17.27
C PRO A 47 11.55 -8.87 16.31
N ALA A 48 11.37 -9.21 15.02
CA ALA A 48 12.41 -9.03 14.01
C ALA A 48 12.83 -7.55 13.89
N ARG A 49 11.87 -6.62 13.89
CA ARG A 49 12.17 -5.18 13.82
C ARG A 49 12.94 -4.71 15.05
N MET A 50 12.62 -5.24 16.24
CA MET A 50 13.35 -4.90 17.46
C MET A 50 14.80 -5.39 17.43
N VAL A 51 15.03 -6.61 16.95
CA VAL A 51 16.38 -7.18 16.78
C VAL A 51 17.19 -6.36 15.78
N TRP A 52 16.65 -6.11 14.58
CA TRP A 52 17.35 -5.34 13.57
C TRP A 52 17.55 -3.88 13.99
N GLY A 53 16.58 -3.27 14.67
CA GLY A 53 16.71 -1.95 15.26
C GLY A 53 17.90 -1.84 16.22
N THR A 54 18.02 -2.80 17.15
CA THR A 54 19.14 -2.85 18.10
C THR A 54 20.47 -3.05 17.39
N LEU A 55 20.53 -3.96 16.41
CA LEU A 55 21.75 -4.22 15.65
C LEU A 55 22.19 -2.99 14.86
N SER A 56 21.27 -2.29 14.20
CA SER A 56 21.56 -1.05 13.47
C SER A 56 22.10 0.04 14.39
N VAL A 57 21.50 0.24 15.57
CA VAL A 57 22.01 1.18 16.59
C VAL A 57 23.44 0.83 17.00
N ALA A 58 23.70 -0.45 17.29
CA ALA A 58 25.05 -0.90 17.67
C ALA A 58 26.09 -0.71 16.54
N GLN A 59 25.70 -0.75 15.26
CA GLN A 59 26.61 -0.42 14.16
C GLN A 59 26.85 1.09 14.05
N MET A 60 25.83 1.92 14.25
CA MET A 60 25.98 3.38 14.28
C MET A 60 26.95 3.81 15.41
N GLU A 61 26.81 3.23 16.60
CA GLU A 61 27.70 3.51 17.73
C GLU A 61 29.16 3.13 17.44
N LYS A 62 29.40 2.01 16.73
CA LYS A 62 30.76 1.63 16.29
C LYS A 62 31.39 2.62 15.30
N LEU A 63 30.57 3.37 14.58
CA LEU A 63 31.01 4.45 13.69
C LEU A 63 31.24 5.77 14.43
N GLY A 64 31.07 5.80 15.76
CA GLY A 64 31.24 6.99 16.59
C GLY A 64 30.01 7.91 16.61
N ILE A 65 28.84 7.43 16.21
CA ILE A 65 27.57 8.17 16.30
C ILE A 65 26.97 7.98 17.69
N GLU A 66 26.64 9.07 18.37
CA GLU A 66 25.85 9.00 19.61
C GLU A 66 24.39 8.70 19.26
N VAL A 67 23.85 7.61 19.77
CA VAL A 67 22.47 7.19 19.49
C VAL A 67 21.66 7.08 20.78
N GLU A 68 20.53 7.79 20.85
CA GLU A 68 19.48 7.50 21.83
C GLU A 68 18.36 6.69 21.18
N SER A 69 18.30 5.40 21.49
CA SER A 69 17.29 4.50 20.94
C SER A 69 16.19 4.18 21.95
N MET A 70 14.97 3.97 21.45
CA MET A 70 13.83 3.62 22.28
C MET A 70 12.88 2.67 21.57
N TYR A 71 12.39 1.66 22.30
CA TYR A 71 11.28 0.83 21.87
C TYR A 71 9.96 1.54 22.12
N VAL A 72 9.21 1.84 21.05
CA VAL A 72 7.97 2.63 21.14
C VAL A 72 6.83 1.98 20.34
N PRO A 73 5.57 2.12 20.75
CA PRO A 73 4.43 1.71 19.93
C PRO A 73 4.18 2.70 18.79
N TRP A 74 3.47 2.26 17.75
CA TRP A 74 3.10 3.11 16.61
C TRP A 74 2.28 4.35 17.01
N SER A 75 1.52 4.30 18.10
CA SER A 75 0.79 5.45 18.65
C SER A 75 1.69 6.63 19.05
N ILE A 76 3.00 6.40 19.24
CA ILE A 76 3.99 7.46 19.47
C ILE A 76 4.61 7.95 18.15
N ILE A 77 4.89 7.04 17.21
CA ILE A 77 5.56 7.37 15.95
C ILE A 77 4.61 8.10 14.99
N ILE A 78 3.37 7.61 14.85
CA ILE A 78 2.40 8.12 13.87
C ILE A 78 2.23 9.64 14.01
N PRO A 79 1.86 10.21 15.18
CA PRO A 79 1.70 11.67 15.28
C PRO A 79 2.97 12.43 14.93
N ARG A 80 4.15 11.94 15.34
CA ARG A 80 5.43 12.60 15.09
C ARG A 80 5.79 12.69 13.60
N ARG A 81 5.41 11.70 12.79
CA ARG A 81 5.71 11.66 11.35
C ARG A 81 4.60 12.21 10.47
N THR A 82 3.36 12.27 10.93
CA THR A 82 2.22 12.73 10.11
C THR A 82 1.84 14.19 10.33
N THR A 83 2.17 14.77 11.50
CA THR A 83 1.84 16.17 11.81
C THR A 83 3.06 17.07 11.94
N GLY A 84 4.27 16.52 11.77
CA GLY A 84 5.51 17.29 11.77
C GLY A 84 5.65 18.14 10.49
N GLN A 85 6.50 19.16 10.52
CA GLN A 85 7.06 19.77 9.31
C GLN A 85 8.48 19.20 9.07
N GLY A 86 8.65 17.89 9.26
CA GLY A 86 9.99 17.26 9.23
C GLY A 86 10.89 17.72 10.37
N LYS A 87 10.33 17.97 11.56
CA LYS A 87 11.12 18.43 12.72
C LYS A 87 11.97 17.30 13.31
N PRO A 88 13.13 17.60 13.91
CA PRO A 88 13.91 16.61 14.66
C PRO A 88 13.14 16.06 15.87
N HIS A 89 13.60 14.92 16.39
CA HIS A 89 12.99 14.25 17.54
C HIS A 89 12.83 15.17 18.77
N ALA A 90 13.85 15.99 19.08
CA ALA A 90 13.87 16.93 20.20
C ALA A 90 12.78 18.02 20.10
N GLN A 91 12.25 18.27 18.90
CA GLN A 91 11.20 19.26 18.63
C GLN A 91 9.83 18.60 18.39
N GLY A 92 9.67 17.34 18.80
CA GLY A 92 8.42 16.59 18.67
C GLY A 92 8.22 15.88 17.33
N GLY A 93 9.23 15.86 16.44
CA GLY A 93 9.22 15.02 15.24
C GLY A 93 10.05 13.75 15.44
N TRP A 94 10.92 13.44 14.49
CA TRP A 94 11.72 12.22 14.46
C TRP A 94 13.04 12.43 13.71
N ASP A 95 14.07 11.65 14.04
CA ASP A 95 15.34 11.65 13.29
C ASP A 95 15.46 10.35 12.48
N ILE A 96 15.31 9.20 13.13
CA ILE A 96 15.31 7.87 12.51
C ILE A 96 14.20 7.01 13.13
N TYR A 97 13.49 6.25 12.30
CA TYR A 97 12.61 5.18 12.75
C TYR A 97 12.63 4.01 11.76
N PHE A 98 12.17 2.85 12.22
CA PHE A 98 12.13 1.64 11.40
C PHE A 98 10.72 1.43 10.85
N GLU A 99 10.61 1.19 9.54
CA GLU A 99 9.35 0.93 8.86
C GLU A 99 9.42 -0.37 8.07
N ARG A 100 8.26 -1.03 7.89
CA ARG A 100 8.06 -2.02 6.83
C ARG A 100 7.24 -1.33 5.74
N TYR A 101 7.76 -1.32 4.52
CA TYR A 101 7.06 -0.68 3.40
C TYR A 101 6.73 -1.68 2.28
N TYR A 102 5.60 -1.44 1.63
CA TYR A 102 5.13 -2.13 0.43
C TYR A 102 4.59 -1.11 -0.55
N TYR A 103 4.75 -1.37 -1.85
CA TYR A 103 4.08 -0.57 -2.87
C TYR A 103 2.61 -0.98 -2.97
N ASN A 104 1.74 -0.03 -3.30
CA ASN A 104 0.30 -0.24 -3.47
C ASN A 104 -0.07 -1.13 -4.67
N THR A 105 0.90 -1.57 -5.46
CA THR A 105 0.75 -2.24 -6.77
C THR A 105 1.93 -3.15 -7.03
N ILE A 106 1.73 -4.19 -7.84
CA ILE A 106 2.82 -5.12 -8.24
C ILE A 106 3.97 -4.38 -8.94
N VAL A 107 3.64 -3.34 -9.70
CA VAL A 107 4.61 -2.41 -10.28
C VAL A 107 4.84 -1.27 -9.28
N PRO A 108 6.07 -1.05 -8.78
CA PRO A 108 6.33 -0.03 -7.77
C PRO A 108 5.88 1.39 -8.19
N HIS A 109 5.19 2.13 -7.32
CA HIS A 109 4.91 3.57 -7.51
C HIS A 109 5.70 4.41 -6.51
N PRO A 110 6.94 4.82 -6.81
CA PRO A 110 7.76 5.60 -5.88
C PRO A 110 7.21 6.99 -5.60
N GLU A 111 6.36 7.56 -6.47
CA GLU A 111 5.83 8.90 -6.23
C GLU A 111 5.04 8.99 -4.94
N THR A 112 4.33 7.91 -4.57
CA THR A 112 3.57 7.81 -3.33
C THR A 112 4.43 8.13 -2.10
N LEU A 113 5.71 7.78 -2.11
CA LEU A 113 6.62 7.98 -0.98
C LEU A 113 7.51 9.20 -1.08
N PHE A 114 7.80 9.70 -2.28
CA PHE A 114 8.88 10.68 -2.45
C PHE A 114 8.49 11.94 -3.21
N HIS A 115 7.33 11.96 -3.87
CA HIS A 115 6.89 13.18 -4.51
C HIS A 115 6.54 14.22 -3.45
N SER A 116 6.91 15.49 -3.66
CA SER A 116 6.71 16.57 -2.68
C SER A 116 5.23 16.78 -2.35
N SER A 117 4.33 16.50 -3.30
CA SER A 117 2.86 16.55 -3.06
C SER A 117 2.36 15.48 -2.09
N GLN A 118 3.17 14.46 -1.78
CA GLN A 118 2.83 13.40 -0.84
C GLN A 118 3.33 13.70 0.58
N ILE A 119 3.88 14.88 0.85
CA ILE A 119 4.25 15.29 2.21
C ILE A 119 2.98 15.34 3.08
N PRO A 120 3.03 14.81 4.33
CA PRO A 120 1.89 14.89 5.24
C PRO A 120 1.30 16.30 5.36
N PRO A 121 -0.03 16.44 5.46
CA PRO A 121 -1.03 15.38 5.63
C PRO A 121 -1.50 14.73 4.32
N ASN A 122 -0.92 15.10 3.17
CA ASN A 122 -1.45 14.72 1.86
C ASN A 122 -1.08 13.28 1.44
N GLY A 123 -0.02 12.71 2.01
CA GLY A 123 0.44 11.37 1.68
C GLY A 123 1.53 10.83 2.61
N PRO A 124 2.13 9.68 2.23
CA PRO A 124 3.10 8.98 3.06
C PRO A 124 4.57 9.35 2.80
N ASN A 125 4.87 10.52 2.21
CA ASN A 125 6.23 11.07 2.18
C ASN A 125 6.63 11.58 3.57
N TYR A 126 6.73 10.64 4.51
CA TYR A 126 7.11 10.89 5.89
C TYR A 126 8.54 11.36 6.01
N TYR A 127 9.36 11.14 4.98
CA TYR A 127 10.77 11.55 4.86
C TYR A 127 10.94 13.04 4.56
N TYR A 128 9.85 13.76 4.25
CA TYR A 128 9.86 15.17 3.87
C TYR A 128 10.84 15.48 2.74
N ILE A 129 10.97 14.55 1.77
CA ILE A 129 11.73 14.83 0.56
C ILE A 129 10.97 15.87 -0.25
N GLU A 130 11.63 16.99 -0.50
CA GLU A 130 11.15 18.04 -1.37
C GLU A 130 12.23 18.32 -2.41
N SER A 131 12.01 17.88 -3.65
CA SER A 131 12.99 18.02 -4.72
C SER A 131 12.29 18.20 -6.07
N PRO A 132 12.37 19.39 -6.69
CA PRO A 132 11.79 19.64 -8.00
C PRO A 132 12.38 18.75 -9.11
N GLU A 133 13.61 18.28 -8.94
CA GLU A 133 14.23 17.31 -9.85
C GLU A 133 13.56 15.95 -9.73
N LEU A 134 13.41 15.44 -8.51
CA LEU A 134 12.78 14.17 -8.23
C LEU A 134 11.31 14.18 -8.65
N ASP A 135 10.58 15.26 -8.36
CA ASP A 135 9.18 15.41 -8.74
C ASP A 135 9.00 15.26 -10.26
N ARG A 136 9.88 15.85 -11.07
CA ARG A 136 9.84 15.69 -12.55
C ARG A 136 10.10 14.25 -13.00
N ILE A 137 11.03 13.56 -12.34
CA ILE A 137 11.32 12.15 -12.64
C ILE A 137 10.09 11.29 -12.34
N LEU A 138 9.46 11.51 -11.19
CA LEU A 138 8.28 10.78 -10.74
C LEU A 138 7.02 11.14 -11.55
N ASP A 139 6.87 12.39 -11.98
CA ASP A 139 5.85 12.83 -12.92
C ASP A 139 5.98 12.11 -14.27
N ARG A 140 7.21 12.01 -14.81
CA ARG A 140 7.48 11.23 -16.03
C ARG A 140 7.13 9.76 -15.85
N TYR A 141 7.47 9.18 -14.70
CA TYR A 141 7.17 7.79 -14.40
C TYR A 141 5.66 7.52 -14.40
N THR A 142 4.89 8.31 -13.64
CA THR A 142 3.44 8.10 -13.49
C THR A 142 2.64 8.45 -14.74
N THR A 143 3.19 9.29 -15.62
CA THR A 143 2.56 9.67 -16.89
C THR A 143 3.05 8.89 -18.11
N ALA A 144 4.01 7.97 -17.93
CA ALA A 144 4.55 7.15 -19.00
C ALA A 144 3.46 6.28 -19.63
N LYS A 145 3.35 6.31 -20.95
CA LYS A 145 2.36 5.53 -21.72
C LYS A 145 2.96 4.26 -22.33
N THR A 146 4.28 4.21 -22.45
CA THR A 146 4.99 3.05 -22.99
C THR A 146 5.91 2.41 -21.95
N THR A 147 6.23 1.14 -22.16
CA THR A 147 7.20 0.41 -21.34
C THR A 147 8.56 1.10 -21.37
N GLU A 148 8.99 1.61 -22.53
CA GLU A 148 10.27 2.29 -22.70
C GLU A 148 10.35 3.59 -21.88
N GLU A 149 9.30 4.42 -21.94
CA GLU A 149 9.20 5.65 -21.15
C GLU A 149 9.24 5.36 -19.65
N HIS A 150 8.50 4.33 -19.23
CA HIS A 150 8.42 3.89 -17.85
C HIS A 150 9.77 3.37 -17.35
N MET A 151 10.46 2.55 -18.14
CA MET A 151 11.79 2.01 -17.81
C MET A 151 12.86 3.10 -17.76
N ALA A 152 12.79 4.12 -18.63
CA ALA A 152 13.69 5.26 -18.56
C ALA A 152 13.47 6.06 -17.27
N ALA A 153 12.23 6.39 -16.93
CA ALA A 153 11.91 7.18 -15.75
C ALA A 153 12.26 6.46 -14.44
N ILE A 154 12.01 5.14 -14.34
CA ILE A 154 12.40 4.38 -13.13
C ILE A 154 13.92 4.25 -13.00
N THR A 155 14.66 4.19 -14.12
CA THR A 155 16.13 4.18 -14.09
C THR A 155 16.66 5.52 -13.56
N ASP A 156 16.10 6.65 -14.03
CA ASP A 156 16.45 7.97 -13.52
C ASP A 156 16.15 8.09 -12.02
N PHE A 157 15.01 7.54 -11.57
CA PHE A 157 14.66 7.47 -10.15
C PHE A 157 15.65 6.63 -9.34
N GLN A 158 16.06 5.46 -9.85
CA GLN A 158 17.03 4.59 -9.18
C GLN A 158 18.40 5.26 -9.05
N LEU A 159 18.84 5.99 -10.07
CA LEU A 159 20.07 6.78 -10.01
C LEU A 159 19.95 7.91 -8.96
N TRP A 160 18.83 8.64 -8.98
CA TRP A 160 18.58 9.66 -7.97
C TRP A 160 18.57 9.07 -6.56
N TRP A 161 17.91 7.92 -6.36
CA TRP A 161 17.89 7.22 -5.08
C TRP A 161 19.29 6.82 -4.63
N TYR A 162 20.07 6.21 -5.52
CA TYR A 162 21.44 5.77 -5.21
C TYR A 162 22.31 6.92 -4.71
N GLU A 163 22.16 8.10 -5.30
CA GLU A 163 22.94 9.29 -4.95
C GLU A 163 22.49 9.99 -3.66
N ASN A 164 21.20 9.91 -3.31
CA ASN A 164 20.61 10.66 -2.20
C ASN A 164 20.26 9.80 -0.98
N GLU A 165 20.04 8.50 -1.17
CA GLU A 165 19.76 7.47 -0.15
C GLU A 165 18.79 7.94 0.96
N PRO A 166 17.55 8.33 0.61
CA PRO A 166 16.61 8.87 1.60
C PRO A 166 16.11 7.83 2.61
N MET A 167 16.27 6.54 2.28
CA MET A 167 16.08 5.43 3.20
C MET A 167 17.10 4.34 2.90
N ILE A 168 17.44 3.59 3.94
CA ILE A 168 18.33 2.43 3.85
C ILE A 168 17.48 1.17 3.98
N ILE A 169 17.51 0.32 2.95
CA ILE A 169 16.86 -0.99 2.99
C ILE A 169 17.76 -1.95 3.76
N LEU A 170 17.37 -2.28 4.99
CA LEU A 170 18.18 -3.13 5.88
C LEU A 170 18.08 -4.61 5.55
N LEU A 171 16.88 -5.07 5.20
CA LEU A 171 16.65 -6.46 4.81
C LEU A 171 15.38 -6.59 3.97
N TYR A 172 15.35 -7.64 3.16
CA TYR A 172 14.15 -8.14 2.52
C TYR A 172 13.81 -9.49 3.16
N PRO A 173 12.76 -9.59 3.99
CA PRO A 173 12.44 -10.84 4.66
C PRO A 173 11.80 -11.80 3.65
N GLU A 174 12.25 -13.06 3.67
CA GLU A 174 11.52 -14.15 3.02
C GLU A 174 10.44 -14.64 3.99
N ASP A 175 9.18 -14.57 3.58
CA ASP A 175 8.06 -15.11 4.35
C ASP A 175 7.95 -16.64 4.07
N VAL A 176 7.84 -17.43 5.13
CA VAL A 176 7.68 -18.90 5.02
C VAL A 176 6.22 -19.27 5.11
N ILE A 177 5.68 -19.86 4.05
CA ILE A 177 4.33 -20.40 4.03
C ILE A 177 4.40 -21.92 4.19
N ALA A 178 3.83 -22.42 5.28
CA ALA A 178 3.63 -23.84 5.48
C ALA A 178 2.26 -24.24 4.92
N ILE A 179 2.24 -25.12 3.91
CA ILE A 179 1.01 -25.66 3.33
C ILE A 179 0.86 -27.15 3.65
N ASN A 180 -0.40 -27.61 3.75
CA ASN A 180 -0.67 -29.03 3.77
C ASN A 180 -0.23 -29.64 2.42
N PRO A 181 0.60 -30.70 2.39
CA PRO A 181 1.08 -31.29 1.13
C PRO A 181 -0.04 -31.85 0.24
N LYS A 182 -1.24 -32.09 0.81
CA LYS A 182 -2.45 -32.50 0.08
C LYS A 182 -3.18 -31.35 -0.60
N LEU A 183 -2.87 -30.10 -0.25
CA LEU A 183 -3.40 -28.92 -0.92
C LEU A 183 -2.64 -28.71 -2.24
N LYS A 184 -3.35 -28.85 -3.36
CA LYS A 184 -2.85 -28.56 -4.71
C LYS A 184 -3.47 -27.27 -5.24
N GLY A 185 -2.77 -26.60 -6.15
CA GLY A 185 -3.22 -25.34 -6.76
C GLY A 185 -3.03 -24.10 -5.89
N PHE A 186 -2.39 -24.22 -4.72
CA PHE A 186 -1.99 -23.07 -3.91
C PHE A 186 -0.85 -22.32 -4.61
N ASP A 187 -1.05 -21.02 -4.83
CA ASP A 187 -0.02 -20.10 -5.30
C ASP A 187 0.58 -19.37 -4.09
N SER A 188 1.88 -19.60 -3.85
CA SER A 188 2.62 -18.97 -2.75
C SER A 188 3.08 -17.55 -3.05
N THR A 189 2.67 -16.98 -4.17
CA THR A 189 2.98 -15.60 -4.52
C THR A 189 2.33 -14.65 -3.52
N THR A 190 3.11 -14.06 -2.62
CA THR A 190 2.67 -13.04 -1.67
C THR A 190 3.13 -11.66 -2.10
N PHE A 191 2.23 -10.87 -2.71
CA PHE A 191 2.50 -9.45 -2.95
C PHE A 191 1.41 -8.61 -2.28
N ASN A 192 1.74 -7.65 -1.43
CA ASN A 192 0.74 -6.76 -0.82
C ASN A 192 0.59 -5.50 -1.70
N PRO A 193 -0.62 -5.04 -2.11
CA PRO A 193 -1.97 -5.49 -1.74
C PRO A 193 -2.56 -6.60 -2.59
N VAL A 194 -1.81 -7.10 -3.57
CA VAL A 194 -2.28 -8.13 -4.49
C VAL A 194 -1.98 -9.54 -3.96
N PHE A 195 -2.31 -9.80 -2.69
CA PHE A 195 -2.22 -11.13 -2.12
C PHE A 195 -3.62 -11.59 -1.80
N TYR A 196 -4.10 -12.49 -2.64
CA TYR A 196 -5.42 -13.01 -2.52
C TYR A 196 -5.36 -14.50 -2.73
N PRO A 197 -5.57 -15.31 -1.68
CA PRO A 197 -5.74 -16.73 -1.90
C PRO A 197 -6.89 -16.92 -2.89
N ARG A 198 -6.66 -17.79 -3.87
CA ARG A 198 -7.64 -18.17 -4.90
C ARG A 198 -8.18 -19.57 -4.59
N PRO A 199 -9.02 -19.74 -3.54
CA PRO A 199 -9.49 -21.06 -3.11
C PRO A 199 -10.25 -21.81 -4.20
N GLU A 200 -10.80 -21.11 -5.20
CA GLU A 200 -11.41 -21.70 -6.39
C GLU A 200 -10.44 -22.52 -7.25
N ASN A 201 -9.13 -22.27 -7.14
CA ASN A 201 -8.10 -23.04 -7.82
C ASN A 201 -7.57 -24.22 -6.99
N TRP A 202 -8.10 -24.41 -5.77
CA TRP A 202 -7.52 -25.35 -4.82
C TRP A 202 -8.19 -26.70 -4.84
N ILE A 203 -7.39 -27.75 -4.71
CA ILE A 203 -7.84 -29.12 -4.60
C ILE A 203 -7.23 -29.73 -3.35
N MET A 204 -8.07 -30.22 -2.44
CA MET A 204 -7.62 -30.98 -1.27
C MET A 204 -7.72 -32.47 -1.55
N GLU A 205 -6.56 -33.11 -1.72
CA GLU A 205 -6.48 -34.54 -2.05
C GLU A 205 -7.18 -35.40 -0.99
N GLY A 206 -8.19 -36.17 -1.43
CA GLY A 206 -8.97 -37.07 -0.58
C GLY A 206 -10.13 -36.43 0.21
N ALA A 207 -10.42 -35.13 0.04
CA ALA A 207 -11.50 -34.45 0.76
C ALA A 207 -12.90 -34.54 0.10
N GLY A 208 -12.98 -34.98 -1.17
CA GLY A 208 -14.23 -34.94 -1.93
C GLY A 208 -14.80 -33.52 -2.06
N ASP A 209 -16.13 -33.39 -2.13
CA ASP A 209 -16.82 -32.10 -2.33
C ASP A 209 -16.88 -31.21 -1.07
N LYS A 210 -16.35 -31.68 0.06
CA LYS A 210 -16.37 -30.96 1.34
C LYS A 210 -14.96 -30.87 1.90
N ALA A 211 -14.23 -29.84 1.48
CA ALA A 211 -12.93 -29.50 2.03
C ALA A 211 -13.03 -28.34 3.03
N THR A 212 -12.15 -28.34 4.02
CA THR A 212 -11.91 -27.20 4.90
C THR A 212 -10.43 -26.90 4.88
N ALA A 213 -10.08 -25.63 4.66
CA ALA A 213 -8.73 -25.11 4.82
C ALA A 213 -8.70 -24.20 6.06
N THR A 214 -7.62 -24.28 6.82
CA THR A 214 -7.39 -23.42 7.99
C THR A 214 -6.10 -22.66 7.78
N PHE A 215 -6.15 -21.35 7.93
CA PHE A 215 -5.00 -20.46 7.82
C PHE A 215 -4.56 -20.06 9.22
N ALA A 216 -3.31 -20.36 9.54
CA ALA A 216 -2.67 -19.81 10.72
C ALA A 216 -2.09 -18.46 10.35
N GLU A 217 -2.57 -17.40 10.98
CA GLU A 217 -2.17 -16.02 10.70
C GLU A 217 -1.92 -15.26 11.99
N TYR A 218 -0.91 -14.39 11.98
CA TYR A 218 -0.62 -13.49 13.09
C TYR A 218 -0.02 -12.15 12.57
N PRO A 219 -0.44 -11.00 13.11
CA PRO A 219 -1.57 -10.80 14.03
C PRO A 219 -2.93 -11.03 13.37
N GLN A 220 -4.00 -11.15 14.16
CA GLN A 220 -5.37 -11.27 13.66
C GLN A 220 -5.78 -10.04 12.81
N PRO A 221 -6.59 -10.21 11.75
CA PRO A 221 -7.07 -9.10 10.95
C PRO A 221 -8.03 -8.22 11.76
N THR A 222 -8.03 -6.92 11.47
CA THR A 222 -8.79 -5.92 12.25
C THR A 222 -9.88 -5.19 11.46
N ASN A 223 -9.78 -5.18 10.12
CA ASN A 223 -10.72 -4.53 9.21
C ASN A 223 -10.90 -5.38 7.96
N LEU A 224 -12.11 -5.42 7.41
CA LEU A 224 -12.47 -6.41 6.38
C LEU A 224 -13.25 -5.78 5.22
N LEU A 225 -13.51 -4.48 5.33
CA LEU A 225 -13.86 -3.66 4.19
C LEU A 225 -12.57 -3.18 3.50
N PRO A 226 -12.44 -3.41 2.18
CA PRO A 226 -11.22 -3.09 1.44
C PRO A 226 -10.75 -1.63 1.54
N MET A 227 -11.67 -0.69 1.79
CA MET A 227 -11.35 0.75 1.91
C MET A 227 -10.59 1.14 3.19
N TYR A 228 -10.49 0.23 4.18
CA TYR A 228 -9.86 0.47 5.49
C TYR A 228 -8.56 -0.29 5.70
N THR A 229 -8.13 -1.08 4.72
CA THR A 229 -6.97 -1.93 4.90
C THR A 229 -6.34 -2.32 3.56
N ALA A 230 -5.02 -2.23 3.54
CA ALA A 230 -4.13 -2.88 2.57
C ALA A 230 -3.17 -3.85 3.31
N GLY A 231 -3.60 -4.43 4.43
CA GLY A 231 -2.78 -5.34 5.22
C GLY A 231 -2.76 -6.75 4.61
N TYR A 232 -1.60 -7.40 4.62
CA TYR A 232 -1.46 -8.81 4.20
C TYR A 232 -2.48 -9.72 4.87
N ASN A 233 -2.62 -9.57 6.19
CA ASN A 233 -3.50 -10.33 7.06
C ASN A 233 -4.98 -10.16 6.68
N GLU A 234 -5.43 -8.93 6.56
CA GLU A 234 -6.79 -8.63 6.14
C GLU A 234 -7.07 -9.16 4.71
N SER A 235 -6.13 -8.96 3.78
CA SER A 235 -6.26 -9.39 2.37
C SER A 235 -6.41 -10.91 2.22
N ASN A 236 -5.81 -11.71 3.10
CA ASN A 236 -5.99 -13.16 3.13
C ASN A 236 -7.45 -13.57 3.24
N VAL A 237 -8.27 -12.73 3.88
CA VAL A 237 -9.63 -13.10 4.21
C VAL A 237 -10.67 -12.32 3.43
N PHE A 238 -10.51 -11.02 3.22
CA PHE A 238 -11.46 -10.30 2.35
C PHE A 238 -11.21 -10.57 0.87
N GLY A 239 -10.01 -11.01 0.49
CA GLY A 239 -9.62 -11.33 -0.89
C GLY A 239 -10.51 -12.36 -1.58
N PRO A 240 -10.73 -13.53 -0.96
CA PRO A 240 -11.70 -14.51 -1.46
C PRO A 240 -13.15 -14.03 -1.43
N VAL A 241 -13.45 -12.96 -0.68
CA VAL A 241 -14.81 -12.43 -0.53
C VAL A 241 -15.10 -11.41 -1.63
N HIS A 242 -14.24 -10.42 -1.86
CA HIS A 242 -14.49 -9.32 -2.80
C HIS A 242 -13.60 -9.42 -4.04
N ASN A 243 -14.14 -8.96 -5.18
CA ASN A 243 -13.40 -8.93 -6.44
C ASN A 243 -13.13 -7.49 -6.91
N ARG A 244 -12.18 -7.30 -7.84
CA ARG A 244 -11.83 -6.00 -8.43
C ARG A 244 -12.27 -5.94 -9.90
N LEU A 245 -12.12 -4.78 -10.53
CA LEU A 245 -12.44 -4.62 -11.95
C LEU A 245 -11.50 -5.45 -12.83
N LEU A 246 -10.21 -5.41 -12.55
CA LEU A 246 -9.18 -6.23 -13.19
C LEU A 246 -8.40 -6.98 -12.12
N GLU A 247 -7.72 -8.04 -12.52
CA GLU A 247 -6.87 -8.81 -11.62
C GLU A 247 -5.51 -9.06 -12.27
N TYR A 248 -4.44 -9.12 -11.48
CA TYR A 248 -3.15 -9.56 -12.00
C TYR A 248 -3.17 -11.07 -12.24
N GLU A 249 -2.82 -11.50 -13.45
CA GLU A 249 -2.73 -12.92 -13.80
C GLU A 249 -1.72 -13.64 -12.91
N SER A 250 -0.51 -13.08 -12.83
CA SER A 250 0.53 -13.53 -11.91
C SER A 250 1.52 -12.42 -11.58
N TRP A 251 2.27 -12.61 -10.49
CA TRP A 251 3.40 -11.75 -10.14
C TRP A 251 4.49 -11.73 -11.20
N GLN A 252 4.76 -12.87 -11.83
CA GLN A 252 5.90 -13.02 -12.75
C GLN A 252 5.72 -12.18 -14.00
N ASN A 253 4.51 -12.12 -14.54
CA ASN A 253 4.23 -11.38 -15.78
C ASN A 253 3.63 -10.00 -15.54
N LYS A 254 3.14 -9.71 -14.33
CA LYS A 254 2.57 -8.40 -13.93
C LYS A 254 1.44 -7.94 -14.85
N ARG A 255 0.75 -8.88 -15.50
CA ARG A 255 -0.26 -8.60 -16.52
C ARG A 255 -1.64 -8.51 -15.88
N LEU A 256 -2.34 -7.41 -16.14
CA LEU A 256 -3.75 -7.30 -15.76
C LEU A 256 -4.65 -8.06 -16.75
N VAL A 257 -5.60 -8.80 -16.21
CA VAL A 257 -6.61 -9.57 -16.92
C VAL A 257 -8.03 -9.18 -16.47
N PRO A 258 -9.05 -9.41 -17.31
CA PRO A 258 -10.44 -9.15 -16.94
C PRO A 258 -10.89 -9.89 -15.67
N ALA A 259 -11.59 -9.18 -14.78
CA ALA A 259 -12.27 -9.73 -13.60
C ALA A 259 -13.76 -9.31 -13.61
N LEU A 260 -14.17 -8.37 -12.74
CA LEU A 260 -15.52 -7.78 -12.76
C LEU A 260 -15.74 -6.89 -14.00
N ALA A 261 -14.69 -6.29 -14.54
CA ALA A 261 -14.72 -5.67 -15.86
C ALA A 261 -14.32 -6.72 -16.92
N GLU A 262 -15.11 -6.83 -17.98
CA GLU A 262 -14.82 -7.73 -19.11
C GLU A 262 -13.90 -7.08 -20.14
N SER A 263 -13.96 -5.74 -20.26
CA SER A 263 -13.11 -4.96 -21.15
C SER A 263 -13.12 -3.49 -20.77
N TYR A 264 -12.18 -2.73 -21.33
CA TYR A 264 -12.21 -1.27 -21.31
C TYR A 264 -11.63 -0.71 -22.61
N GLN A 265 -12.01 0.53 -22.93
CA GLN A 265 -11.44 1.33 -24.02
C GLN A 265 -10.86 2.61 -23.45
N VAL A 266 -9.71 3.03 -23.98
CA VAL A 266 -9.01 4.26 -23.58
C VAL A 266 -8.92 5.20 -24.78
N SER A 267 -9.22 6.48 -24.58
CA SER A 267 -8.99 7.51 -25.59
C SER A 267 -7.49 7.71 -25.88
N GLU A 268 -7.18 8.28 -27.04
CA GLU A 268 -5.79 8.50 -27.49
C GLU A 268 -4.97 9.36 -26.51
N ASP A 269 -5.60 10.35 -25.87
CA ASP A 269 -4.98 11.19 -24.85
C ASP A 269 -4.76 10.45 -23.51
N GLY A 270 -5.36 9.27 -23.31
CA GLY A 270 -5.29 8.48 -22.09
C GLY A 270 -6.27 8.90 -20.99
N LEU A 271 -7.12 9.91 -21.23
CA LEU A 271 -7.91 10.55 -20.18
C LEU A 271 -9.31 9.94 -20.01
N THR A 272 -9.92 9.46 -21.10
CA THR A 272 -11.27 8.89 -21.08
C THR A 272 -11.23 7.37 -21.16
N TRP A 273 -11.82 6.73 -20.16
CA TRP A 273 -11.91 5.28 -20.02
C TRP A 273 -13.37 4.86 -20.06
N THR A 274 -13.72 3.99 -21.00
CA THR A 274 -15.03 3.33 -21.01
C THR A 274 -14.87 1.92 -20.51
N ILE A 275 -15.46 1.58 -19.37
CA ILE A 275 -15.30 0.28 -18.71
C ILE A 275 -16.59 -0.51 -18.87
N ASN A 276 -16.50 -1.69 -19.45
CA ASN A 276 -17.62 -2.62 -19.62
C ASN A 276 -17.54 -3.70 -18.54
N LEU A 277 -18.62 -3.85 -17.77
CA LEU A 277 -18.71 -4.77 -16.66
C LEU A 277 -19.30 -6.11 -17.08
N ARG A 278 -18.83 -7.17 -16.43
CA ARG A 278 -19.30 -8.53 -16.66
C ARG A 278 -20.77 -8.64 -16.25
N LYS A 279 -21.60 -9.19 -17.14
CA LYS A 279 -23.02 -9.43 -16.89
C LYS A 279 -23.24 -10.76 -16.19
N GLY A 280 -24.35 -10.87 -15.46
CA GLY A 280 -24.76 -12.10 -14.78
C GLY A 280 -24.03 -12.40 -13.47
N VAL A 281 -23.10 -11.51 -13.08
CA VAL A 281 -22.44 -11.54 -11.77
C VAL A 281 -23.45 -11.24 -10.66
N LYS A 282 -23.33 -11.95 -9.54
CA LYS A 282 -24.18 -11.76 -8.36
C LYS A 282 -23.36 -11.67 -7.09
N TRP A 283 -23.76 -10.75 -6.23
CA TRP A 283 -23.31 -10.71 -4.85
C TRP A 283 -23.78 -11.96 -4.10
N HIS A 284 -23.08 -12.35 -3.01
CA HIS A 284 -23.49 -13.47 -2.13
C HIS A 284 -24.93 -13.33 -1.60
N SER A 285 -25.43 -12.10 -1.50
CA SER A 285 -26.82 -11.79 -1.10
C SER A 285 -27.88 -12.10 -2.18
N GLY A 286 -27.48 -12.36 -3.42
CA GLY A 286 -28.34 -12.63 -4.58
C GLY A 286 -28.61 -11.42 -5.49
N TRP A 287 -28.19 -10.22 -5.10
CA TRP A 287 -28.29 -9.02 -5.95
C TRP A 287 -27.35 -9.09 -7.16
N PRO A 288 -27.77 -8.58 -8.34
CA PRO A 288 -26.87 -8.42 -9.47
C PRO A 288 -25.78 -7.40 -9.16
N PHE A 289 -24.56 -7.65 -9.62
CA PHE A 289 -23.49 -6.65 -9.65
C PHE A 289 -23.69 -5.69 -10.81
N THR A 290 -23.58 -4.37 -10.58
CA THR A 290 -23.79 -3.34 -11.60
C THR A 290 -22.78 -2.21 -11.52
N ALA A 291 -22.84 -1.29 -12.49
CA ALA A 291 -22.03 -0.06 -12.47
C ALA A 291 -22.32 0.85 -11.26
N GLN A 292 -23.48 0.69 -10.61
CA GLN A 292 -23.77 1.44 -9.39
C GLN A 292 -22.91 1.00 -8.21
N ASP A 293 -22.55 -0.29 -8.11
CA ASP A 293 -21.64 -0.78 -7.07
C ASP A 293 -20.23 -0.20 -7.23
N VAL A 294 -19.77 -0.07 -8.49
CA VAL A 294 -18.48 0.55 -8.81
C VAL A 294 -18.48 2.02 -8.41
N ARG A 295 -19.50 2.77 -8.83
CA ARG A 295 -19.69 4.17 -8.46
C ARG A 295 -19.75 4.35 -6.95
N PHE A 296 -20.56 3.54 -6.27
CA PHE A 296 -20.74 3.57 -4.83
C PHE A 296 -19.40 3.37 -4.10
N THR A 297 -18.62 2.38 -4.54
CA THR A 297 -17.29 2.10 -3.97
C THR A 297 -16.39 3.32 -4.01
N TRP A 298 -16.30 3.99 -5.16
CA TRP A 298 -15.48 5.20 -5.31
C TRP A 298 -16.06 6.39 -4.56
N ASP A 299 -17.38 6.57 -4.56
CA ASP A 299 -18.07 7.64 -3.82
C ASP A 299 -17.81 7.55 -2.31
N VAL A 300 -17.85 6.32 -1.76
CA VAL A 300 -17.58 6.01 -0.36
C VAL A 300 -16.12 6.27 -0.01
N ILE A 301 -15.17 5.85 -0.84
CA ILE A 301 -13.75 6.10 -0.59
C ILE A 301 -13.44 7.61 -0.60
N LEU A 302 -14.06 8.37 -1.51
CA LEU A 302 -13.88 9.82 -1.61
C LEU A 302 -14.58 10.62 -0.50
N ASP A 303 -15.51 10.02 0.23
CA ASP A 303 -16.23 10.66 1.33
C ASP A 303 -15.39 10.64 2.62
N GLU A 304 -15.01 11.82 3.12
CA GLU A 304 -14.17 11.95 4.31
C GLU A 304 -14.81 11.36 5.56
N ARG A 305 -16.15 11.29 5.64
CA ARG A 305 -16.86 10.75 6.81
C ARG A 305 -16.60 9.26 7.03
N TYR A 306 -16.26 8.54 5.96
CA TYR A 306 -15.88 7.13 6.07
C TYR A 306 -14.46 6.97 6.61
N GLY A 307 -13.56 7.94 6.40
CA GLY A 307 -12.16 7.87 6.82
C GLY A 307 -11.36 6.77 6.11
N SER A 308 -11.60 6.56 4.81
CA SER A 308 -10.82 5.58 4.03
C SER A 308 -9.35 5.99 3.91
N GLU A 309 -8.44 5.01 4.02
CA GLU A 309 -7.00 5.21 3.85
C GLU A 309 -6.63 5.60 2.40
N TYR A 310 -7.54 5.35 1.44
CA TYR A 310 -7.32 5.63 0.02
C TYR A 310 -7.88 6.99 -0.43
N ASN A 311 -8.53 7.73 0.47
CA ASN A 311 -9.24 8.97 0.14
C ASN A 311 -8.35 9.98 -0.57
N ALA A 312 -7.19 10.29 0.00
CA ALA A 312 -6.26 11.29 -0.55
C ALA A 312 -5.76 10.89 -1.95
N THR A 313 -5.40 9.62 -2.12
CA THR A 313 -4.91 9.11 -3.40
C THR A 313 -6.00 9.10 -4.46
N LEU A 314 -7.24 8.66 -4.14
CA LEU A 314 -8.35 8.69 -5.10
C LEU A 314 -8.78 10.11 -5.45
N LYS A 315 -8.75 11.05 -4.51
CA LYS A 315 -8.97 12.48 -4.79
C LYS A 315 -7.97 13.01 -5.81
N ARG A 316 -6.71 12.61 -5.71
CA ARG A 316 -5.67 13.02 -6.68
C ARG A 316 -5.86 12.38 -8.05
N ILE A 317 -6.26 11.10 -8.11
CA ILE A 317 -6.48 10.38 -9.36
C ILE A 317 -7.71 10.93 -10.09
N PHE A 318 -8.83 11.11 -9.38
CA PHE A 318 -10.10 11.51 -9.98
C PHE A 318 -10.28 13.03 -10.06
N GLY A 319 -9.70 13.81 -9.15
CA GLY A 319 -10.02 15.24 -8.98
C GLY A 319 -11.37 15.48 -8.28
N GLY A 320 -12.33 14.58 -8.45
CA GLY A 320 -13.65 14.63 -7.82
C GLY A 320 -14.58 13.54 -8.31
N ARG A 321 -15.81 13.49 -7.79
CA ARG A 321 -16.81 12.45 -8.12
C ARG A 321 -17.35 12.61 -9.55
N GLU A 322 -17.25 13.79 -10.12
CA GLU A 322 -17.65 14.12 -11.49
C GLU A 322 -16.79 13.40 -12.55
N ALA A 323 -15.63 12.88 -12.15
CA ALA A 323 -14.73 12.14 -13.00
C ALA A 323 -15.31 10.82 -13.50
N TYR A 324 -16.31 10.24 -12.83
CA TYR A 324 -16.89 8.95 -13.23
C TYR A 324 -18.42 9.00 -13.27
N LYS A 325 -18.99 8.37 -14.31
CA LYS A 325 -20.42 8.38 -14.58
C LYS A 325 -20.88 6.99 -15.01
N VAL A 326 -21.95 6.52 -14.36
CA VAL A 326 -22.68 5.34 -14.81
C VAL A 326 -23.36 5.69 -16.13
N THR A 327 -22.93 5.06 -17.22
CA THR A 327 -23.42 5.30 -18.59
C THR A 327 -24.31 4.17 -19.09
N GLY A 328 -24.39 3.06 -18.36
CA GLY A 328 -25.35 1.98 -18.53
C GLY A 328 -25.33 1.06 -17.32
N GLU A 329 -26.26 0.09 -17.25
CA GLU A 329 -26.35 -0.84 -16.11
C GLU A 329 -25.02 -1.56 -15.84
N TYR A 330 -24.29 -1.93 -16.90
CA TYR A 330 -22.98 -2.59 -16.85
C TYR A 330 -21.89 -1.76 -17.53
N GLN A 331 -22.01 -0.43 -17.50
CA GLN A 331 -21.00 0.46 -18.09
C GLN A 331 -20.76 1.69 -17.23
N ILE A 332 -19.49 2.01 -17.02
CA ILE A 332 -19.05 3.22 -16.34
C ILE A 332 -17.98 3.91 -17.19
N THR A 333 -18.13 5.22 -17.39
CA THR A 333 -17.15 6.06 -18.07
C THR A 333 -16.40 6.90 -17.04
N VAL A 334 -15.08 6.95 -17.16
CA VAL A 334 -14.19 7.76 -16.33
C VAL A 334 -13.44 8.77 -17.20
N THR A 335 -13.35 10.02 -16.77
CA THR A 335 -12.54 11.08 -17.36
C THR A 335 -11.56 11.59 -16.30
N LEU A 336 -10.29 11.25 -16.48
CA LEU A 336 -9.23 11.65 -15.57
C LEU A 336 -8.78 13.10 -15.86
N PRO A 337 -8.49 13.93 -14.84
CA PRO A 337 -7.96 15.27 -15.03
C PRO A 337 -6.53 15.26 -15.60
N ARG A 338 -5.79 14.18 -15.36
CA ARG A 338 -4.46 13.91 -15.91
C ARG A 338 -4.30 12.40 -16.05
N TYR A 339 -3.57 11.97 -17.08
CA TYR A 339 -3.21 10.56 -17.23
C TYR A 339 -2.34 10.11 -16.05
N THR A 340 -2.64 8.95 -15.50
CA THR A 340 -1.80 8.29 -14.49
C THR A 340 -1.97 6.78 -14.58
N SER A 341 -0.86 6.04 -14.57
CA SER A 341 -0.86 4.58 -14.56
C SER A 341 -1.54 3.99 -13.31
N LEU A 342 -1.62 4.75 -12.20
CA LEU A 342 -2.32 4.36 -10.97
C LEU A 342 -3.81 4.04 -11.18
N PHE A 343 -4.47 4.67 -12.15
CA PHE A 343 -5.87 4.35 -12.43
C PHE A 343 -6.02 2.89 -12.90
N LEU A 344 -5.17 2.46 -13.84
CA LEU A 344 -5.19 1.09 -14.35
C LEU A 344 -4.65 0.09 -13.32
N GLU A 345 -3.47 0.37 -12.75
CA GLU A 345 -2.74 -0.60 -11.93
C GLU A 345 -3.31 -0.76 -10.52
N TRP A 346 -3.83 0.33 -9.95
CA TRP A 346 -4.32 0.33 -8.58
C TRP A 346 -5.84 0.41 -8.50
N VAL A 347 -6.45 1.43 -9.09
CA VAL A 347 -7.92 1.61 -8.97
C VAL A 347 -8.68 0.48 -9.66
N MET A 348 -8.28 0.09 -10.87
CA MET A 348 -8.90 -1.04 -11.56
C MET A 348 -8.35 -2.40 -11.09
N GLY A 349 -7.04 -2.50 -10.88
CA GLY A 349 -6.35 -3.78 -10.60
C GLY A 349 -6.32 -4.25 -9.15
N SER A 350 -6.54 -3.36 -8.17
CA SER A 350 -6.29 -3.66 -6.75
C SER A 350 -7.42 -3.26 -5.81
N ILE A 351 -8.20 -2.22 -6.12
CA ILE A 351 -9.34 -1.81 -5.29
C ILE A 351 -10.53 -2.73 -5.54
N ALA A 352 -10.95 -3.43 -4.49
CA ALA A 352 -12.11 -4.30 -4.53
C ALA A 352 -13.42 -3.52 -4.44
N ILE A 353 -14.45 -4.02 -5.14
CA ILE A 353 -15.76 -3.40 -5.23
C ILE A 353 -16.63 -3.81 -4.04
N MET A 354 -17.44 -2.86 -3.57
CA MET A 354 -18.36 -3.03 -2.44
C MET A 354 -19.84 -2.98 -2.90
N PRO A 355 -20.72 -3.76 -2.26
CA PRO A 355 -22.15 -3.83 -2.59
C PRO A 355 -22.92 -2.59 -2.14
N GLU A 356 -23.40 -1.79 -3.09
CA GLU A 356 -24.20 -0.59 -2.80
C GLU A 356 -25.45 -0.94 -1.98
N HIS A 357 -26.19 -1.97 -2.43
CA HIS A 357 -27.46 -2.38 -1.83
C HIS A 357 -27.34 -2.84 -0.37
N ALA A 358 -26.15 -3.27 0.07
CA ALA A 358 -25.94 -3.75 1.42
C ALA A 358 -25.44 -2.64 2.36
N TYR A 359 -24.72 -1.64 1.83
CA TYR A 359 -23.98 -0.68 2.66
C TYR A 359 -24.50 0.75 2.59
N LYS A 360 -25.27 1.13 1.57
CA LYS A 360 -25.70 2.53 1.37
C LYS A 360 -26.56 3.12 2.49
N ASP A 361 -27.30 2.28 3.19
CA ASP A 361 -28.20 2.70 4.26
C ASP A 361 -27.51 2.68 5.64
N ILE A 362 -26.23 2.26 5.69
CA ILE A 362 -25.43 2.32 6.91
C ILE A 362 -24.82 3.72 7.02
N PRO A 363 -24.99 4.44 8.15
CA PRO A 363 -24.35 5.73 8.34
C PRO A 363 -22.82 5.63 8.19
N PRO A 364 -22.16 6.58 7.48
CA PRO A 364 -20.71 6.55 7.25
C PRO A 364 -19.87 6.35 8.52
N GLU A 365 -20.26 7.02 9.61
CA GLU A 365 -19.60 6.96 10.90
C GLU A 365 -19.76 5.61 11.62
N GLU A 366 -20.75 4.81 11.24
CA GLU A 366 -21.05 3.51 11.88
C GLU A 366 -20.41 2.33 11.14
N ILE A 367 -20.16 2.45 9.84
CA ILE A 367 -19.74 1.32 9.01
C ILE A 367 -18.42 0.68 9.46
N ARG A 368 -17.51 1.46 10.06
CA ARG A 368 -16.25 0.96 10.61
C ARG A 368 -16.46 -0.01 11.77
N GLY A 369 -17.48 0.22 12.60
CA GLY A 369 -17.87 -0.68 13.70
C GLY A 369 -18.88 -1.75 13.30
N HIS A 370 -19.50 -1.62 12.12
CA HIS A 370 -20.55 -2.50 11.65
C HIS A 370 -20.05 -3.95 11.45
N PRO A 371 -20.88 -4.99 11.66
CA PRO A 371 -20.49 -6.40 11.47
C PRO A 371 -19.93 -6.72 10.08
N ALA A 372 -20.27 -5.93 9.04
CA ALA A 372 -19.66 -6.04 7.72
C ALA A 372 -18.12 -5.85 7.75
N ASN A 373 -17.62 -4.96 8.60
CA ASN A 373 -16.18 -4.69 8.75
C ASN A 373 -15.54 -5.50 9.89
N THR A 374 -16.27 -5.75 10.99
CA THR A 374 -15.70 -6.38 12.19
C THR A 374 -15.87 -7.90 12.25
N TRP A 375 -16.82 -8.46 11.49
CA TRP A 375 -17.32 -9.84 11.58
C TRP A 375 -17.89 -10.27 12.93
N LEU A 376 -18.05 -9.33 13.85
CA LEU A 376 -18.64 -9.62 15.15
C LEU A 376 -20.16 -9.54 15.03
N GLY A 377 -20.79 -10.69 14.81
CA GLY A 377 -22.24 -10.84 14.74
C GLY A 377 -22.78 -11.01 13.32
N THR A 378 -24.04 -10.63 13.13
CA THR A 378 -24.75 -10.77 11.86
C THR A 378 -25.59 -9.55 11.54
N TYR A 379 -25.88 -9.31 10.27
CA TYR A 379 -26.81 -8.28 9.85
C TYR A 379 -27.68 -8.76 8.69
N LYS A 380 -28.82 -8.10 8.50
CA LYS A 380 -29.79 -8.44 7.47
C LYS A 380 -29.55 -7.62 6.22
N VAL A 381 -29.62 -8.27 5.07
CA VAL A 381 -29.65 -7.61 3.76
C VAL A 381 -30.88 -8.09 3.02
N LYS A 382 -31.69 -7.14 2.54
CA LYS A 382 -32.87 -7.45 1.71
C LYS A 382 -32.41 -8.13 0.43
N GLN A 383 -33.11 -9.16 -0.01
CA GLN A 383 -32.85 -9.83 -1.28
C GLN A 383 -33.75 -9.26 -2.40
N PRO A 384 -33.39 -9.44 -3.68
CA PRO A 384 -34.21 -8.95 -4.80
C PRO A 384 -35.63 -9.54 -4.85
N ASN A 385 -35.82 -10.76 -4.32
CA ASN A 385 -37.12 -11.44 -4.25
C ASN A 385 -37.96 -11.03 -3.01
N GLY A 386 -37.51 -10.03 -2.24
CA GLY A 386 -38.16 -9.60 -0.99
C GLY A 386 -37.79 -10.43 0.25
N GLY A 387 -36.97 -11.49 0.10
CA GLY A 387 -36.41 -12.26 1.21
C GLY A 387 -35.33 -11.50 1.98
N GLU A 388 -34.77 -12.16 3.00
CA GLU A 388 -33.66 -11.63 3.80
C GLU A 388 -32.45 -12.59 3.73
N TYR A 389 -31.27 -12.03 3.46
CA TYR A 389 -29.99 -12.70 3.59
C TYR A 389 -29.36 -12.30 4.94
N ILE A 390 -29.04 -13.29 5.77
CA ILE A 390 -28.34 -13.06 7.05
C ILE A 390 -26.84 -13.13 6.80
N ALA A 391 -26.22 -11.96 6.64
CA ALA A 391 -24.79 -11.85 6.42
C ALA A 391 -24.00 -12.06 7.71
N ARG A 392 -22.92 -12.85 7.61
CA ARG A 392 -21.87 -12.99 8.61
C ARG A 392 -20.63 -12.35 8.02
N GLY A 393 -20.37 -11.10 8.39
CA GLY A 393 -19.28 -10.34 7.78
C GLY A 393 -19.60 -9.81 6.39
N ALA A 394 -18.56 -9.52 5.62
CA ALA A 394 -18.68 -8.80 4.36
C ALA A 394 -19.45 -9.57 3.27
N ILE A 395 -20.13 -8.83 2.41
CA ILE A 395 -20.83 -9.36 1.22
C ILE A 395 -19.99 -9.07 -0.01
N GLY A 396 -19.75 -10.11 -0.80
CA GLY A 396 -18.77 -10.11 -1.84
C GLY A 396 -19.24 -10.70 -3.17
N THR A 397 -18.34 -10.66 -4.14
CA THR A 397 -18.41 -11.20 -5.51
C THR A 397 -17.25 -12.17 -5.76
N GLY A 398 -16.62 -12.74 -4.75
CA GLY A 398 -15.55 -13.72 -4.98
C GLY A 398 -16.15 -15.06 -5.36
N PRO A 399 -15.71 -15.77 -6.43
CA PRO A 399 -14.88 -15.45 -7.59
C PRO A 399 -15.70 -15.12 -8.87
N TRP A 400 -16.74 -14.30 -8.73
CA TRP A 400 -17.70 -13.91 -9.77
C TRP A 400 -18.23 -12.51 -9.54
#